data_AF-A0A7J2YS90-F1
#
_entry.id   AF-A0A7J2YS90-F1
#
_cell.length_a   1.000
_cell.length_b   1.000
_cell.length_c   1.000
_cell.angle_alpha   90.00
_cell.angle_beta   90.00
_cell.angle_gamma   90.00
#
_symmetry.space_group_name_H-M   'P 1'
#
loop_
_entity.id
_entity.type
_entity.pdbx_description
1 polymer ?
#
loop_
_entity_poly.entity_id
_entity_poly.type
_entity_poly.pdbx_seq_one_letter_code
_entity_poly.pdbx_strand_id
1 'polypeptide(L)'
;MVGTWSYNPATNVLAVTGATSGAPAGFVDAWNFDKATSRTLKAAAASPFTASLETPVKPADSLALKLSVVITNFSVAGTVTLTGKDAWGNAISETLNITANGTFTTAQYFASIDANGAVAAGTFTAAITQPRLGVVWRINTRQYTFDCLLQIGDGATATYFADNSKAVAWSNFMAYGATVLTVTAGAYFTAGTLLNLANKTTCNGIHFYVDNTSNQRVFMSFNSGSYAYLYSCTFEEASNADFYIAYYPLRVWNCTFDMAVFRYLANADLFNVKFWQTGNNGCFQNSYAGNTMDKIYAYTCSAVMKTDGTGPPSMKNLYARNNAYIVLWNNNQVGAVAYLINPDVDAYLFSWTANASTVYRQYEFDLVTEPGATVVLKRADGTQVFSVTADAVTGAIATQTVTRGYYNTANGNTLQDYGPFRLEITKAGKMPYTDTGIVLDAKTTLHIALRDQLSGTAMAGDVAAGKTFYRDDADSKLSGSYVEPPPPVLCGDAEPKDVAEGKTFYKDDPAVKLTGSHVNPSVFVDVGSGKPVINLNRKNAENQLVFSL
;
A
#
# COMPACT_ATOMS: atom_id res chain seq x y z
N MET A 1 33.41 -21.57 -1.00
CA MET A 1 33.15 -20.13 -0.92
C MET A 1 32.85 -19.66 -2.33
N VAL A 2 31.69 -19.05 -2.53
CA VAL A 2 31.23 -18.60 -3.85
C VAL A 2 31.55 -17.12 -4.02
N GLY A 3 32.04 -16.73 -5.20
CA GLY A 3 32.47 -15.36 -5.51
C GLY A 3 33.88 -15.03 -4.99
N THR A 4 34.38 -13.85 -5.35
CA THR A 4 35.65 -13.30 -4.89
C THR A 4 35.39 -12.33 -3.74
N TRP A 5 35.94 -12.63 -2.57
CA TRP A 5 35.73 -11.85 -1.35
C TRP A 5 36.96 -11.01 -0.99
N SER A 6 36.72 -9.83 -0.43
CA SER A 6 37.76 -8.93 0.06
C SER A 6 37.26 -8.16 1.27
N TYR A 7 38.20 -7.74 2.15
CA TYR A 7 37.90 -6.88 3.28
C TYR A 7 38.87 -5.71 3.33
N ASN A 8 38.34 -4.50 3.41
CA ASN A 8 39.13 -3.28 3.58
C ASN A 8 39.02 -2.81 5.04
N PRO A 9 40.08 -2.93 5.86
CA PRO A 9 40.05 -2.51 7.25
C PRO A 9 39.96 -0.99 7.44
N ALA A 10 40.38 -0.19 6.45
CA ALA A 10 40.32 1.27 6.55
C ALA A 10 38.89 1.81 6.40
N THR A 11 38.07 1.16 5.57
CA THR A 11 36.66 1.53 5.36
C THR A 11 35.69 0.60 6.09
N ASN A 12 36.20 -0.47 6.70
CA ASN A 12 35.42 -1.55 7.33
C ASN A 12 34.37 -2.16 6.38
N VAL A 13 34.73 -2.36 5.11
CA VAL A 13 33.85 -2.93 4.07
C VAL A 13 34.29 -4.35 3.75
N LEU A 14 33.36 -5.29 3.88
CA LEU A 14 33.45 -6.63 3.31
C LEU A 14 32.74 -6.62 1.94
N ALA A 15 33.46 -6.95 0.87
CA ALA A 15 32.94 -6.92 -0.49
C ALA A 15 32.98 -8.29 -1.15
N VAL A 16 31.99 -8.56 -1.99
CA VAL A 16 31.95 -9.74 -2.88
C VAL A 16 31.75 -9.32 -4.34
N THR A 17 32.46 -9.96 -5.26
CA THR A 17 32.26 -9.81 -6.71
C THR A 17 32.14 -11.17 -7.40
N GLY A 18 31.47 -11.20 -8.56
CA GLY A 18 31.26 -12.42 -9.34
C GLY A 18 30.15 -13.32 -8.77
N ALA A 19 30.38 -14.63 -8.73
CA ALA A 19 29.32 -15.64 -8.58
C ALA A 19 28.37 -15.68 -9.80
N THR A 20 27.40 -16.58 -9.80
CA THR A 20 26.46 -16.75 -10.92
C THR A 20 25.04 -16.88 -10.41
N SER A 21 24.05 -16.69 -11.28
CA SER A 21 22.64 -16.91 -10.89
C SER A 21 22.34 -18.34 -10.42
N GLY A 22 23.06 -19.35 -10.94
CA GLY A 22 22.92 -20.76 -10.52
C GLY A 22 23.71 -21.14 -9.27
N ALA A 23 24.69 -20.32 -8.89
CA ALA A 23 25.46 -20.46 -7.66
C ALA A 23 25.78 -19.05 -7.14
N PRO A 24 24.81 -18.38 -6.49
CA PRO A 24 25.00 -17.06 -5.91
C PRO A 24 25.80 -17.16 -4.60
N ALA A 25 26.51 -16.09 -4.26
CA ALA A 25 27.11 -15.95 -2.94
C ALA A 25 26.03 -15.74 -1.87
N GLY A 26 26.27 -16.21 -0.64
CA GLY A 26 25.34 -16.02 0.49
C GLY A 26 26.03 -15.55 1.77
N PHE A 27 25.26 -15.38 2.86
CA PHE A 27 25.81 -14.92 4.15
C PHE A 27 26.78 -15.93 4.77
N VAL A 28 26.60 -17.22 4.47
CA VAL A 28 27.54 -18.27 4.88
C VAL A 28 28.91 -18.11 4.22
N ASP A 29 28.98 -17.61 2.97
CA ASP A 29 30.24 -17.34 2.28
C ASP A 29 30.98 -16.17 2.92
N ALA A 30 30.26 -15.11 3.32
CA ALA A 30 30.82 -14.00 4.10
C ALA A 30 31.48 -14.49 5.39
N TRP A 31 30.79 -15.34 6.15
CA TRP A 31 31.35 -15.94 7.38
C TRP A 31 32.53 -16.87 7.10
N ASN A 32 32.47 -17.68 6.04
CA ASN A 32 33.59 -18.53 5.64
C ASN A 32 34.82 -17.69 5.27
N PHE A 33 34.64 -16.55 4.63
CA PHE A 33 35.73 -15.62 4.31
C PHE A 33 36.32 -14.98 5.56
N ASP A 34 35.48 -14.49 6.47
CA ASP A 34 35.90 -13.98 7.77
C ASP A 34 36.78 -14.98 8.52
N LYS A 35 36.33 -16.24 8.58
CA LYS A 35 37.01 -17.33 9.28
C LYS A 35 38.32 -17.77 8.62
N ALA A 36 38.45 -17.61 7.31
CA ALA A 36 39.64 -18.03 6.56
C ALA A 36 40.72 -16.93 6.48
N THR A 37 40.39 -15.69 6.81
CA THR A 37 41.28 -14.54 6.57
C THR A 37 41.88 -14.02 7.87
N SER A 38 43.21 -14.08 8.01
CA SER A 38 43.90 -13.60 9.22
C SER A 38 43.84 -12.08 9.36
N ARG A 39 43.82 -11.58 10.60
CA ARG A 39 43.89 -10.15 10.92
C ARG A 39 45.12 -9.84 11.76
N THR A 40 45.83 -8.79 11.39
CA THR A 40 46.96 -8.25 12.16
C THR A 40 46.44 -7.46 13.36
N LEU A 41 46.85 -7.88 14.55
CA LEU A 41 46.54 -7.22 15.81
C LEU A 41 47.65 -6.25 16.24
N LYS A 42 48.90 -6.60 15.91
CA LYS A 42 50.08 -5.75 16.07
C LYS A 42 50.98 -5.91 14.85
N ALA A 43 51.33 -4.81 14.19
CA ALA A 43 52.26 -4.82 13.08
C ALA A 43 53.66 -5.31 13.53
N ALA A 44 54.42 -5.77 12.54
CA ALA A 44 55.78 -6.26 12.75
C ALA A 44 56.65 -5.20 13.43
N ALA A 45 57.18 -5.52 14.62
CA ALA A 45 58.04 -4.63 15.39
C ALA A 45 59.30 -5.37 15.87
N ALA A 46 60.44 -4.66 15.89
CA ALA A 46 61.69 -5.22 16.39
C ALA A 46 61.63 -5.43 17.92
N SER A 47 62.06 -6.61 18.37
CA SER A 47 62.29 -6.94 19.78
C SER A 47 63.62 -6.35 20.27
N PRO A 48 63.72 -5.92 21.54
CA PRO A 48 62.69 -6.01 22.60
C PRO A 48 61.61 -4.94 22.46
N PHE A 49 60.39 -5.29 22.88
CA PHE A 49 59.30 -4.32 23.02
C PHE A 49 58.32 -4.70 24.13
N THR A 50 57.62 -3.68 24.62
CA THR A 50 56.39 -3.81 25.41
C THR A 50 55.35 -2.94 24.72
N ALA A 51 54.23 -3.53 24.31
CA ALA A 51 53.25 -2.82 23.50
C ALA A 51 51.82 -3.29 23.75
N SER A 52 50.87 -2.36 23.56
CA SER A 52 49.47 -2.70 23.32
C SER A 52 49.29 -3.23 21.90
N LEU A 53 48.19 -3.95 21.66
CA LEU A 53 47.74 -4.24 20.31
C LEU A 53 47.27 -2.95 19.62
N GLU A 54 47.50 -2.84 18.32
CA GLU A 54 47.00 -1.75 17.47
C GLU A 54 45.51 -1.94 17.16
N THR A 55 45.08 -3.20 17.06
CA THR A 55 43.67 -3.54 16.96
C THR A 55 43.27 -4.60 17.99
N PRO A 56 42.07 -4.51 18.58
CA PRO A 56 41.63 -5.46 19.58
C PRO A 56 41.37 -6.84 18.96
N VAL A 57 41.60 -7.88 19.77
CA VAL A 57 41.18 -9.25 19.47
C VAL A 57 39.67 -9.25 19.20
N LYS A 58 39.26 -9.87 18.09
CA LYS A 58 37.85 -10.05 17.73
C LYS A 58 37.53 -11.53 17.52
N PRO A 59 37.06 -12.23 18.56
CA PRO A 59 36.71 -13.65 18.48
C PRO A 59 35.47 -13.97 17.66
N ALA A 60 34.59 -13.00 17.47
CA ALA A 60 33.26 -13.19 16.94
C ALA A 60 32.56 -14.40 17.64
N ASP A 61 32.00 -15.32 16.86
CA ASP A 61 31.24 -16.49 17.34
C ASP A 61 32.05 -17.53 18.16
N SER A 62 33.35 -17.31 18.45
CA SER A 62 34.18 -18.22 19.26
C SER A 62 34.38 -17.78 20.73
N LEU A 63 33.97 -16.57 21.11
CA LEU A 63 34.20 -15.93 22.43
C LEU A 63 35.68 -15.69 22.83
N ALA A 64 36.61 -16.56 22.42
CA ALA A 64 38.06 -16.39 22.52
C ALA A 64 38.76 -17.18 21.39
N LEU A 65 40.04 -16.89 21.11
CA LEU A 65 40.80 -17.55 20.04
C LEU A 65 42.29 -17.66 20.33
N LYS A 66 42.96 -18.62 19.68
CA LYS A 66 44.42 -18.72 19.69
C LYS A 66 45.03 -17.65 18.80
N LEU A 67 46.07 -16.99 19.30
CA LEU A 67 46.81 -15.96 18.58
C LEU A 67 48.05 -16.58 17.93
N SER A 68 48.52 -15.97 16.84
CA SER A 68 49.74 -16.36 16.16
C SER A 68 50.76 -15.23 16.21
N VAL A 69 51.95 -15.56 16.69
CA VAL A 69 53.12 -14.68 16.72
C VAL A 69 54.02 -15.06 15.54
N VAL A 70 54.10 -14.17 14.55
CA VAL A 70 54.90 -14.36 13.34
C VAL A 70 56.26 -13.70 13.56
N ILE A 71 57.31 -14.51 13.50
CA ILE A 71 58.70 -14.12 13.74
C ILE A 71 59.47 -14.07 12.44
N THR A 72 60.09 -12.92 12.17
CA THR A 72 61.04 -12.70 11.08
C THR A 72 62.33 -12.07 11.61
N ASN A 73 63.39 -12.00 10.79
CA ASN A 73 64.69 -11.40 11.16
C ASN A 73 65.29 -11.95 12.46
N PHE A 74 65.07 -13.23 12.76
CA PHE A 74 65.60 -13.89 13.95
C PHE A 74 67.13 -13.98 13.93
N SER A 75 67.75 -13.63 15.04
CA SER A 75 69.19 -13.79 15.27
C SER A 75 69.55 -14.27 16.68
N VAL A 76 68.76 -13.93 17.69
CA VAL A 76 68.97 -14.36 19.07
C VAL A 76 67.66 -14.87 19.67
N ALA A 77 67.73 -16.04 20.30
CA ALA A 77 66.62 -16.66 21.00
C ALA A 77 66.03 -15.74 22.08
N GLY A 78 64.75 -15.91 22.37
CA GLY A 78 64.06 -15.12 23.36
C GLY A 78 62.62 -15.56 23.55
N THR A 79 61.75 -14.64 23.96
CA THR A 79 60.36 -14.96 24.30
C THR A 79 59.40 -13.91 23.79
N VAL A 80 58.15 -14.32 23.59
CA VAL A 80 57.01 -13.41 23.46
C VAL A 80 55.96 -13.81 24.50
N THR A 81 55.67 -12.93 25.44
CA THR A 81 54.65 -13.10 26.47
C THR A 81 53.41 -12.29 26.10
N LEU A 82 52.25 -12.94 26.16
CA LEU A 82 50.94 -12.34 25.93
C LEU A 82 50.11 -12.46 27.21
N THR A 83 49.65 -11.32 27.73
CA THR A 83 48.80 -11.22 28.93
C THR A 83 47.48 -10.57 28.57
N GLY A 84 46.38 -11.15 29.04
CA GLY A 84 45.04 -10.72 28.67
C GLY A 84 43.95 -11.49 29.41
N LYS A 85 42.81 -11.67 28.75
CA LYS A 85 41.65 -12.37 29.33
C LYS A 85 41.16 -13.51 28.46
N ASP A 86 40.59 -14.53 29.09
CA ASP A 86 39.89 -15.63 28.43
C ASP A 86 38.41 -15.27 28.09
N ALA A 87 37.66 -16.25 27.56
CA ALA A 87 36.25 -16.08 27.18
C ALA A 87 35.31 -15.73 28.35
N TRP A 88 35.74 -15.94 29.60
CA TRP A 88 34.96 -15.68 30.81
C TRP A 88 35.46 -14.44 31.56
N GLY A 89 36.44 -13.73 31.00
CA GLY A 89 37.02 -12.52 31.58
C GLY A 89 38.08 -12.78 32.65
N ASN A 90 38.51 -14.02 32.86
CA ASN A 90 39.60 -14.32 33.80
C ASN A 90 40.94 -13.90 33.19
N ALA A 91 41.84 -13.38 34.02
CA ALA A 91 43.18 -13.01 33.59
C ALA A 91 44.01 -14.26 33.26
N ILE A 92 44.67 -14.24 32.10
CA ILE A 92 45.55 -15.30 31.60
C ILE A 92 46.84 -14.72 31.06
N SER A 93 47.93 -15.49 31.11
CA SER A 93 49.21 -15.12 30.52
C SER A 93 49.90 -16.36 29.94
N GLU A 94 50.50 -16.21 28.76
CA GLU A 94 51.27 -17.27 28.09
C GLU A 94 52.59 -16.71 27.55
N THR A 95 53.66 -17.48 27.72
CA THR A 95 54.98 -17.16 27.16
C THR A 95 55.38 -18.17 26.10
N LEU A 96 55.62 -17.69 24.88
CA LEU A 96 56.12 -18.47 23.76
C LEU A 96 57.64 -18.37 23.70
N ASN A 97 58.33 -19.51 23.59
CA ASN A 97 59.77 -19.56 23.39
C ASN A 97 60.12 -19.42 21.91
N ILE A 98 60.88 -18.39 21.56
CA ILE A 98 61.25 -18.06 20.18
C ILE A 98 62.68 -18.54 19.91
N THR A 99 62.81 -19.51 19.01
CA THR A 99 64.09 -20.17 18.69
C THR A 99 64.45 -20.11 17.20
N ALA A 100 63.55 -19.60 16.35
CA ALA A 100 63.74 -19.46 14.91
C ALA A 100 62.72 -18.49 14.30
N ASN A 101 62.91 -18.15 13.02
CA ASN A 101 61.84 -17.56 12.20
C ASN A 101 60.69 -18.56 12.06
N GLY A 102 59.45 -18.06 11.98
CA GLY A 102 58.27 -18.89 11.81
C GLY A 102 57.04 -18.36 12.54
N THR A 103 55.97 -19.14 12.53
CA THR A 103 54.72 -18.81 13.21
C THR A 103 54.58 -19.67 14.47
N PHE A 104 54.44 -19.02 15.61
CA PHE A 104 54.21 -19.64 16.91
C PHE A 104 52.77 -19.36 17.35
N THR A 105 52.00 -20.40 17.63
CA THR A 105 50.58 -20.27 18.02
C THR A 105 50.43 -20.47 19.52
N THR A 106 49.63 -19.63 20.16
CA THR A 106 49.31 -19.76 21.58
C THR A 106 48.57 -21.07 21.89
N ALA A 107 48.85 -21.66 23.04
CA ALA A 107 48.07 -22.75 23.60
C ALA A 107 46.77 -22.22 24.23
N GLN A 108 46.82 -21.04 24.86
CA GLN A 108 45.70 -20.36 25.48
C GLN A 108 44.81 -19.65 24.44
N TYR A 109 43.54 -19.49 24.82
CA TYR A 109 42.53 -18.78 24.04
C TYR A 109 42.30 -17.40 24.65
N PHE A 110 42.61 -16.36 23.89
CA PHE A 110 42.46 -14.98 24.30
C PHE A 110 41.16 -14.38 23.75
N ALA A 111 40.35 -13.78 24.62
CA ALA A 111 39.26 -12.90 24.26
C ALA A 111 39.76 -11.45 24.08
N SER A 112 40.77 -11.07 24.85
CA SER A 112 41.46 -9.77 24.76
C SER A 112 42.92 -9.89 25.19
N ILE A 113 43.75 -8.93 24.77
CA ILE A 113 45.09 -8.69 25.32
C ILE A 113 45.04 -7.36 26.06
N ASP A 114 45.64 -7.32 27.24
CA ASP A 114 45.64 -6.13 28.08
C ASP A 114 46.51 -5.02 27.46
N ALA A 115 46.32 -3.78 27.90
CA ALA A 115 47.20 -2.68 27.53
C ALA A 115 48.64 -3.02 27.95
N ASN A 116 49.60 -2.85 27.02
CA ASN A 116 50.99 -3.30 27.20
C ASN A 116 51.16 -4.80 27.48
N GLY A 117 50.13 -5.61 27.20
CA GLY A 117 50.12 -7.05 27.47
C GLY A 117 50.94 -7.89 26.50
N ALA A 118 51.52 -7.30 25.44
CA ALA A 118 52.45 -7.99 24.55
C ALA A 118 53.90 -7.56 24.82
N VAL A 119 54.71 -8.50 25.30
CA VAL A 119 56.11 -8.26 25.68
C VAL A 119 57.01 -9.22 24.90
N ALA A 120 57.98 -8.70 24.16
CA ALA A 120 58.97 -9.49 23.45
C ALA A 120 60.39 -9.21 23.97
N ALA A 121 61.16 -10.27 24.14
CA ALA A 121 62.58 -10.24 24.49
C ALA A 121 63.38 -11.13 23.53
N GLY A 122 64.61 -10.74 23.21
CA GLY A 122 65.45 -11.38 22.17
C GLY A 122 65.70 -10.46 20.98
N THR A 123 66.26 -10.99 19.89
CA THR A 123 66.59 -10.20 18.68
C THR A 123 65.93 -10.81 17.45
N PHE A 124 64.75 -10.29 17.15
CA PHE A 124 63.88 -10.66 16.03
C PHE A 124 62.85 -9.55 15.77
N THR A 125 62.06 -9.68 14.71
CA THR A 125 60.86 -8.89 14.46
C THR A 125 59.63 -9.77 14.71
N ALA A 126 58.66 -9.29 15.48
CA ALA A 126 57.43 -10.03 15.77
C ALA A 126 56.18 -9.25 15.35
N ALA A 127 55.24 -9.94 14.71
CA ALA A 127 53.87 -9.49 14.49
C ALA A 127 52.90 -10.41 15.23
N ILE A 128 51.79 -9.86 15.73
CA ILE A 128 50.74 -10.65 16.38
C ILE A 128 49.50 -10.62 15.50
N THR A 129 48.96 -11.80 15.22
CA THR A 129 47.82 -11.98 14.33
C THR A 129 46.78 -12.89 14.98
N GLN A 130 45.54 -12.77 14.52
CA GLN A 130 44.48 -13.73 14.77
C GLN A 130 44.08 -14.45 13.48
N PRO A 131 43.65 -15.73 13.54
CA PRO A 131 43.34 -16.55 12.36
C PRO A 131 42.04 -16.16 11.62
N ARG A 132 41.38 -15.06 11.99
CA ARG A 132 40.13 -14.59 11.37
C ARG A 132 40.02 -13.07 11.38
N LEU A 133 39.11 -12.48 10.60
CA LEU A 133 38.84 -11.04 10.64
C LEU A 133 38.09 -10.65 11.93
N GLY A 134 37.07 -11.43 12.27
CA GLY A 134 36.23 -11.19 13.45
C GLY A 134 35.20 -10.08 13.23
N VAL A 135 34.70 -9.93 12.00
CA VAL A 135 33.69 -8.94 11.60
C VAL A 135 32.37 -9.57 11.15
N VAL A 136 32.33 -10.90 10.94
CA VAL A 136 31.10 -11.65 10.68
C VAL A 136 30.90 -12.72 11.75
N TRP A 137 29.79 -12.61 12.47
CA TRP A 137 29.37 -13.55 13.49
C TRP A 137 28.34 -14.51 12.92
N ARG A 138 28.38 -15.76 13.38
CA ARG A 138 27.39 -16.77 13.06
C ARG A 138 26.90 -17.41 14.34
N ILE A 139 25.69 -17.04 14.77
CA ILE A 139 25.10 -17.58 16.00
C ILE A 139 24.60 -19.01 15.76
N ASN A 140 24.06 -19.28 14.57
CA ASN A 140 23.66 -20.62 14.14
C ASN A 140 23.61 -20.69 12.60
N THR A 141 22.96 -21.72 12.03
CA THR A 141 22.89 -21.92 10.58
C THR A 141 22.06 -20.85 9.83
N ARG A 142 21.29 -20.04 10.56
CA ARG A 142 20.35 -19.04 10.04
C ARG A 142 20.60 -17.62 10.54
N GLN A 143 21.41 -17.42 11.57
CA GLN A 143 21.59 -16.11 12.20
C GLN A 143 23.02 -15.60 12.03
N TYR A 144 23.15 -14.41 11.45
CA TYR A 144 24.41 -13.73 11.19
C TYR A 144 24.39 -12.31 11.73
N THR A 145 25.53 -11.85 12.25
CA THR A 145 25.71 -10.45 12.66
C THR A 145 26.96 -9.88 12.01
N PHE A 146 26.86 -8.67 11.48
CA PHE A 146 27.95 -7.97 10.82
C PHE A 146 28.42 -6.78 11.68
N ASP A 147 29.72 -6.77 11.99
CA ASP A 147 30.43 -5.61 12.55
C ASP A 147 31.17 -4.84 11.45
N CYS A 148 30.75 -5.03 10.20
CA CYS A 148 31.27 -4.38 9.00
C CYS A 148 30.13 -4.06 8.02
N LEU A 149 30.44 -3.22 7.04
CA LEU A 149 29.54 -2.93 5.93
C LEU A 149 29.66 -4.04 4.89
N LEU A 150 28.54 -4.41 4.25
CA LEU A 150 28.52 -5.38 3.17
C LEU A 150 28.36 -4.68 1.81
N GLN A 151 29.25 -4.95 0.88
CA GLN A 151 29.13 -4.50 -0.50
C GLN A 151 28.99 -5.69 -1.45
N ILE A 152 28.00 -5.63 -2.33
CA ILE A 152 27.71 -6.62 -3.36
C ILE A 152 28.00 -5.98 -4.72
N GLY A 153 29.02 -6.51 -5.38
CA GLY A 153 29.56 -6.03 -6.66
C GLY A 153 30.55 -4.88 -6.52
N ASP A 154 31.14 -4.51 -7.65
CA ASP A 154 32.13 -3.44 -7.84
C ASP A 154 31.65 -2.36 -8.83
N GLY A 155 30.40 -2.45 -9.32
CA GLY A 155 29.83 -1.56 -10.32
C GLY A 155 30.12 -1.95 -11.78
N ALA A 156 30.89 -3.01 -12.04
CA ALA A 156 31.24 -3.45 -13.40
C ALA A 156 31.03 -4.96 -13.62
N THR A 157 31.42 -5.78 -12.66
CA THR A 157 31.34 -7.24 -12.70
C THR A 157 29.95 -7.70 -12.29
N ALA A 158 29.28 -8.46 -13.16
CA ALA A 158 28.01 -9.11 -12.83
C ALA A 158 28.19 -9.94 -11.56
N THR A 159 27.44 -9.58 -10.51
CA THR A 159 27.62 -10.18 -9.18
C THR A 159 26.31 -10.69 -8.63
N TYR A 160 26.25 -11.95 -8.21
CA TYR A 160 25.02 -12.57 -7.72
C TYR A 160 25.11 -12.92 -6.24
N PHE A 161 24.20 -12.37 -5.45
CA PHE A 161 24.06 -12.66 -4.03
C PHE A 161 22.62 -13.05 -3.72
N ALA A 162 22.42 -14.21 -3.10
CA ALA A 162 21.09 -14.67 -2.74
C ALA A 162 21.11 -15.54 -1.49
N ASP A 163 20.12 -15.35 -0.62
CA ASP A 163 19.90 -16.21 0.53
C ASP A 163 18.42 -16.20 0.97
N ASN A 164 18.04 -17.15 1.81
CA ASN A 164 16.68 -17.30 2.33
C ASN A 164 16.66 -17.87 3.74
N SER A 165 15.56 -17.66 4.47
CA SER A 165 15.35 -18.14 5.84
C SER A 165 16.50 -17.78 6.80
N LYS A 166 17.01 -16.54 6.69
CA LYS A 166 18.05 -15.99 7.56
C LYS A 166 17.52 -14.87 8.46
N ALA A 167 18.20 -14.64 9.57
CA ALA A 167 18.18 -13.36 10.25
C ALA A 167 19.58 -12.74 10.16
N VAL A 168 19.65 -11.50 9.73
CA VAL A 168 20.91 -10.77 9.49
C VAL A 168 20.83 -9.47 10.26
N ALA A 169 21.76 -9.30 11.19
CA ALA A 169 21.87 -8.11 12.02
C ALA A 169 23.11 -7.30 11.67
N TRP A 170 23.04 -5.98 11.80
CA TRP A 170 24.20 -5.11 11.90
C TRP A 170 24.24 -4.49 13.29
N SER A 171 25.41 -4.54 13.92
CA SER A 171 25.63 -4.04 15.28
C SER A 171 26.01 -2.55 15.30
N ASN A 172 25.84 -1.94 16.48
CA ASN A 172 25.83 -0.50 16.83
C ASN A 172 27.17 0.28 16.64
N PHE A 173 27.89 0.04 15.55
CA PHE A 173 29.15 0.72 15.22
C PHE A 173 29.02 1.76 14.11
N MET A 174 27.79 2.12 13.74
CA MET A 174 27.51 2.87 12.53
C MET A 174 27.60 4.38 12.80
N ALA A 175 28.30 5.09 11.92
CA ALA A 175 28.26 6.55 11.90
C ALA A 175 26.96 7.03 11.24
N TYR A 176 26.57 8.29 11.51
CA TYR A 176 25.37 8.86 10.90
C TYR A 176 25.47 8.79 9.38
N GLY A 177 24.47 8.19 8.73
CA GLY A 177 24.45 8.06 7.28
C GLY A 177 25.14 6.82 6.74
N ALA A 178 25.63 5.92 7.60
CA ALA A 178 26.31 4.72 7.14
C ALA A 178 25.36 3.75 6.41
N THR A 179 25.89 3.10 5.37
CA THR A 179 25.16 2.17 4.51
C THR A 179 25.57 0.74 4.85
N VAL A 180 24.74 0.01 5.60
CA VAL A 180 25.04 -1.37 6.05
C VAL A 180 25.22 -2.34 4.90
N LEU A 181 24.45 -2.13 3.83
CA LEU A 181 24.45 -2.98 2.65
C LEU A 181 24.39 -2.10 1.40
N THR A 182 25.36 -2.27 0.53
CA THR A 182 25.39 -1.62 -0.78
C THR A 182 25.32 -2.68 -1.88
N VAL A 183 24.36 -2.56 -2.79
CA VAL A 183 24.32 -3.31 -4.04
C VAL A 183 24.70 -2.34 -5.16
N THR A 184 25.80 -2.64 -5.83
CA THR A 184 26.36 -1.79 -6.88
C THR A 184 25.74 -2.10 -8.25
N ALA A 185 25.99 -1.24 -9.23
CA ALA A 185 25.53 -1.47 -10.60
C ALA A 185 26.00 -2.83 -11.14
N GLY A 186 25.12 -3.54 -11.87
CA GLY A 186 25.39 -4.88 -12.40
C GLY A 186 25.28 -6.02 -11.38
N ALA A 187 25.07 -5.72 -10.09
CA ALA A 187 24.85 -6.74 -9.07
C ALA A 187 23.36 -7.08 -8.88
N TYR A 188 23.10 -8.32 -8.49
CA TYR A 188 21.80 -8.92 -8.25
C TYR A 188 21.74 -9.40 -6.81
N PHE A 189 20.82 -8.83 -6.04
CA PHE A 189 20.56 -9.21 -4.65
C PHE A 189 19.16 -9.82 -4.54
N THR A 190 19.08 -11.08 -4.09
CA THR A 190 17.79 -11.76 -3.85
C THR A 190 17.69 -12.19 -2.40
N ALA A 191 16.70 -11.65 -1.69
CA ALA A 191 16.38 -12.03 -0.32
C ALA A 191 15.03 -12.75 -0.30
N GLY A 192 15.04 -14.02 0.11
CA GLY A 192 13.85 -14.87 0.12
C GLY A 192 13.62 -15.63 -1.18
N THR A 193 12.44 -16.26 -1.30
CA THR A 193 12.11 -17.18 -2.40
C THR A 193 10.86 -16.74 -3.15
N LEU A 194 10.97 -16.68 -4.47
CA LEU A 194 9.81 -16.51 -5.37
C LEU A 194 9.19 -17.87 -5.68
N LEU A 195 7.89 -18.01 -5.44
CA LEU A 195 7.14 -19.24 -5.76
C LEU A 195 6.39 -19.12 -7.08
N ASN A 196 5.76 -17.97 -7.34
CA ASN A 196 5.01 -17.73 -8.57
C ASN A 196 5.05 -16.24 -8.92
N LEU A 197 5.54 -15.94 -10.14
CA LEU A 197 5.69 -14.58 -10.63
C LEU A 197 4.33 -13.90 -10.91
N ALA A 198 3.40 -14.62 -11.54
CA ALA A 198 2.11 -14.07 -11.96
C ALA A 198 1.23 -13.71 -10.76
N ASN A 199 1.24 -14.57 -9.73
CA ASN A 199 0.46 -14.38 -8.51
C ASN A 199 1.20 -13.60 -7.43
N LYS A 200 2.46 -13.22 -7.69
CA LYS A 200 3.36 -12.54 -6.73
C LYS A 200 3.45 -13.26 -5.37
N THR A 201 3.41 -14.59 -5.36
CA THR A 201 3.51 -15.40 -4.13
C THR A 201 4.96 -15.73 -3.81
N THR A 202 5.34 -15.57 -2.55
CA THR A 202 6.73 -15.70 -2.07
C THR A 202 6.78 -16.42 -0.72
N CYS A 203 7.96 -16.89 -0.31
CA CYS A 203 8.19 -17.47 1.02
C CYS A 203 9.65 -17.33 1.47
N ASN A 204 9.95 -17.83 2.68
CA ASN A 204 11.32 -17.98 3.21
C ASN A 204 12.15 -16.69 3.19
N GLY A 205 11.55 -15.54 3.50
CA GLY A 205 12.28 -14.29 3.51
C GLY A 205 13.36 -14.20 4.58
N ILE A 206 14.06 -13.07 4.57
CA ILE A 206 15.11 -12.75 5.53
C ILE A 206 14.59 -11.67 6.48
N HIS A 207 14.92 -11.81 7.75
CA HIS A 207 14.78 -10.75 8.74
C HIS A 207 16.07 -9.93 8.77
N PHE A 208 15.99 -8.65 8.40
CA PHE A 208 17.07 -7.70 8.51
C PHE A 208 16.83 -6.84 9.74
N TYR A 209 17.84 -6.78 10.61
CA TYR A 209 17.80 -6.02 11.85
C TYR A 209 19.00 -5.08 11.91
N VAL A 210 18.78 -3.84 12.32
CA VAL A 210 19.87 -2.90 12.61
C VAL A 210 19.74 -2.45 14.05
N ASP A 211 20.75 -2.79 14.85
CA ASP A 211 20.89 -2.24 16.19
C ASP A 211 21.53 -0.86 16.10
N ASN A 212 20.70 0.17 16.16
CA ASN A 212 21.12 1.54 16.13
C ASN A 212 20.55 2.27 17.33
N THR A 213 21.33 2.40 18.41
CA THR A 213 20.87 3.07 19.63
C THR A 213 21.04 4.58 19.60
N SER A 214 21.52 5.13 18.49
CA SER A 214 21.99 6.52 18.40
C SER A 214 21.03 7.45 17.64
N ASN A 215 19.83 6.98 17.29
CA ASN A 215 18.84 7.71 16.49
C ASN A 215 19.41 8.20 15.14
N GLN A 216 20.36 7.46 14.57
CA GLN A 216 21.04 7.81 13.33
C GLN A 216 20.35 7.22 12.11
N ARG A 217 20.58 7.75 10.92
CA ARG A 217 19.98 7.17 9.71
C ARG A 217 20.89 6.10 9.13
N VAL A 218 20.37 4.91 8.91
CA VAL A 218 21.09 3.78 8.30
C VAL A 218 20.46 3.40 6.97
N PHE A 219 21.29 2.96 6.02
CA PHE A 219 20.86 2.72 4.65
C PHE A 219 21.15 1.29 4.18
N MET A 220 20.20 0.71 3.45
CA MET A 220 20.48 -0.25 2.39
C MET A 220 20.38 0.48 1.05
N SER A 221 21.49 0.55 0.32
CA SER A 221 21.56 1.26 -0.96
C SER A 221 21.61 0.27 -2.12
N PHE A 222 20.71 0.46 -3.09
CA PHE A 222 20.58 -0.35 -4.30
C PHE A 222 20.86 0.49 -5.53
N ASN A 223 22.14 0.81 -5.77
CA ASN A 223 22.56 1.83 -6.75
C ASN A 223 21.95 1.62 -8.15
N SER A 224 21.82 2.71 -8.91
CA SER A 224 21.32 2.66 -10.29
C SER A 224 22.01 1.57 -11.12
N GLY A 225 21.22 0.72 -11.76
CA GLY A 225 21.72 -0.43 -12.53
C GLY A 225 21.96 -1.70 -11.71
N SER A 226 21.67 -1.69 -10.41
CA SER A 226 21.57 -2.90 -9.58
C SER A 226 20.17 -3.51 -9.65
N TYR A 227 20.01 -4.77 -9.24
CA TYR A 227 18.71 -5.43 -9.17
C TYR A 227 18.51 -6.00 -7.78
N ALA A 228 17.41 -5.63 -7.12
CA ALA A 228 17.08 -6.13 -5.80
C ALA A 228 15.68 -6.75 -5.75
N TYR A 229 15.61 -7.98 -5.28
CA TYR A 229 14.39 -8.76 -5.14
C TYR A 229 14.20 -9.15 -3.68
N LEU A 230 13.25 -8.50 -3.01
CA LEU A 230 12.93 -8.70 -1.59
C LEU A 230 11.60 -9.44 -1.50
N TYR A 231 11.64 -10.66 -1.00
CA TYR A 231 10.52 -11.60 -0.99
C TYR A 231 10.24 -12.08 0.43
N SER A 232 9.05 -11.79 0.96
CA SER A 232 8.64 -12.19 2.32
C SER A 232 9.60 -11.75 3.43
N CYS A 233 10.33 -10.66 3.23
CA CYS A 233 11.34 -10.18 4.16
C CYS A 233 10.73 -9.28 5.25
N THR A 234 11.40 -9.22 6.40
CA THR A 234 11.07 -8.29 7.48
C THR A 234 12.26 -7.38 7.72
N PHE A 235 12.00 -6.09 7.90
CA PHE A 235 13.01 -5.09 8.21
C PHE A 235 12.63 -4.41 9.51
N GLU A 236 13.58 -4.31 10.42
CA GLU A 236 13.37 -3.78 11.78
C GLU A 236 14.59 -2.98 12.22
N GLU A 237 14.34 -1.89 12.93
CA GLU A 237 15.37 -1.07 13.56
C GLU A 237 15.08 -0.92 15.06
N ALA A 238 16.13 -0.94 15.88
CA ALA A 238 16.03 -0.92 17.34
C ALA A 238 15.59 0.43 17.95
N SER A 239 15.63 1.53 17.19
CA SER A 239 15.32 2.88 17.70
C SER A 239 14.53 3.73 16.71
N ASN A 240 14.16 4.95 17.13
CA ASN A 240 13.36 5.93 16.39
C ASN A 240 14.05 6.55 15.15
N ALA A 241 15.08 5.87 14.66
CA ALA A 241 15.76 6.17 13.43
C ALA A 241 14.98 5.64 12.22
N ASP A 242 15.27 6.21 11.04
CA ASP A 242 14.69 5.73 9.80
C ASP A 242 15.68 4.78 9.11
N PHE A 243 15.28 3.52 8.95
CA PHE A 243 16.01 2.56 8.12
C PHE A 243 15.65 2.76 6.65
N TYR A 244 16.58 3.32 5.88
CA TYR A 244 16.33 3.67 4.49
C TYR A 244 16.65 2.56 3.52
N ILE A 245 15.71 2.31 2.61
CA ILE A 245 15.94 1.49 1.43
C ILE A 245 15.88 2.38 0.19
N ALA A 246 17.01 2.49 -0.51
CA ALA A 246 17.18 3.46 -1.60
C ALA A 246 17.56 2.85 -2.95
N TYR A 247 17.10 3.48 -4.05
CA TYR A 247 17.48 3.29 -5.47
C TYR A 247 16.83 2.11 -6.26
N TYR A 248 17.23 1.86 -7.52
CA TYR A 248 16.41 1.26 -8.61
C TYR A 248 17.10 0.09 -9.34
N PRO A 249 16.32 -0.79 -10.02
CA PRO A 249 14.94 -1.21 -9.77
C PRO A 249 14.81 -2.19 -8.59
N LEU A 250 13.71 -2.04 -7.83
CA LEU A 250 13.37 -2.92 -6.71
C LEU A 250 12.10 -3.71 -6.99
N ARG A 251 12.08 -4.97 -6.54
CA ARG A 251 10.84 -5.74 -6.38
C ARG A 251 10.69 -6.09 -4.90
N VAL A 252 9.59 -5.67 -4.30
CA VAL A 252 9.33 -5.84 -2.86
C VAL A 252 7.95 -6.47 -2.67
N TRP A 253 7.93 -7.77 -2.44
CA TRP A 253 6.67 -8.53 -2.36
C TRP A 253 6.50 -9.22 -1.01
N ASN A 254 5.32 -9.05 -0.41
CA ASN A 254 4.91 -9.69 0.85
C ASN A 254 5.84 -9.35 2.04
N CYS A 255 6.43 -8.16 2.05
CA CYS A 255 7.40 -7.72 3.04
C CYS A 255 6.77 -6.86 4.15
N THR A 256 7.41 -6.87 5.32
CA THR A 256 7.05 -6.01 6.47
C THR A 256 8.21 -5.10 6.84
N PHE A 257 7.90 -3.85 7.14
CA PHE A 257 8.82 -2.79 7.49
C PHE A 257 8.38 -2.19 8.81
N ASP A 258 9.20 -2.33 9.84
CA ASP A 258 9.00 -1.68 11.13
C ASP A 258 10.07 -0.60 11.30
N MET A 259 9.64 0.64 11.49
CA MET A 259 10.53 1.81 11.59
C MET A 259 11.44 2.01 10.36
N ALA A 260 11.02 1.48 9.20
CA ALA A 260 11.77 1.53 7.94
C ALA A 260 11.05 2.33 6.85
N VAL A 261 11.82 3.01 6.01
CA VAL A 261 11.36 3.98 5.02
C VAL A 261 12.00 3.70 3.66
N PHE A 262 11.21 3.69 2.59
CA PHE A 262 11.77 3.74 1.24
C PHE A 262 12.16 5.17 0.89
N ARG A 263 13.36 5.39 0.35
CA ARG A 263 13.81 6.72 -0.05
C ARG A 263 14.38 6.73 -1.46
N TYR A 264 13.97 7.69 -2.28
CA TYR A 264 14.36 7.76 -3.69
C TYR A 264 13.94 6.49 -4.44
N LEU A 265 12.64 6.21 -4.46
CA LEU A 265 12.05 5.03 -5.07
C LEU A 265 11.60 5.33 -6.50
N ALA A 266 11.97 4.51 -7.47
CA ALA A 266 11.60 4.64 -8.89
C ALA A 266 11.72 3.29 -9.57
N ASN A 267 10.88 3.08 -10.58
CA ASN A 267 10.81 1.80 -11.31
C ASN A 267 10.71 0.59 -10.37
N ALA A 268 10.08 0.76 -9.20
CA ALA A 268 9.94 -0.28 -8.20
C ALA A 268 8.56 -0.94 -8.27
N ASP A 269 8.51 -2.25 -8.04
CA ASP A 269 7.28 -3.03 -7.96
C ASP A 269 7.04 -3.53 -6.55
N LEU A 270 6.06 -2.91 -5.88
CA LEU A 270 5.68 -3.14 -4.51
C LEU A 270 4.31 -3.82 -4.47
N PHE A 271 4.25 -4.96 -3.79
CA PHE A 271 3.02 -5.73 -3.68
C PHE A 271 2.89 -6.33 -2.27
N ASN A 272 1.75 -6.08 -1.62
CA ASN A 272 1.47 -6.59 -0.28
C ASN A 272 2.58 -6.20 0.72
N VAL A 273 2.80 -4.90 0.87
CA VAL A 273 3.86 -4.34 1.71
C VAL A 273 3.24 -3.68 2.94
N LYS A 274 3.76 -4.02 4.13
CA LYS A 274 3.26 -3.50 5.40
C LYS A 274 4.29 -2.60 6.07
N PHE A 275 3.85 -1.45 6.55
CA PHE A 275 4.64 -0.52 7.33
C PHE A 275 4.04 -0.31 8.72
N TRP A 276 4.92 -0.32 9.71
CA TRP A 276 4.61 -0.06 11.11
C TRP A 276 5.50 1.08 11.60
N GLN A 277 4.89 2.06 12.27
CA GLN A 277 5.59 3.08 13.06
C GLN A 277 6.76 3.76 12.35
N THR A 278 6.60 4.12 11.08
CA THR A 278 7.67 4.82 10.37
C THR A 278 7.87 6.20 11.02
N GLY A 279 9.13 6.57 11.26
CA GLY A 279 9.53 7.86 11.80
C GLY A 279 9.11 9.04 10.92
N ASN A 280 9.74 10.21 11.10
CA ASN A 280 9.29 11.50 10.53
C ASN A 280 9.24 11.59 8.99
N ASN A 281 9.66 10.56 8.25
CA ASN A 281 9.73 10.59 6.78
C ASN A 281 8.64 9.77 6.07
N GLY A 282 7.74 9.14 6.83
CA GLY A 282 6.66 8.31 6.30
C GLY A 282 7.16 7.00 5.66
N CYS A 283 6.25 6.19 5.10
CA CYS A 283 6.63 4.90 4.48
C CYS A 283 7.46 5.08 3.19
N PHE A 284 7.16 6.13 2.43
CA PHE A 284 7.81 6.43 1.17
C PHE A 284 8.27 7.88 1.13
N GLN A 285 9.55 8.12 0.88
CA GLN A 285 10.14 9.42 0.63
C GLN A 285 10.67 9.46 -0.81
N ASN A 286 10.34 10.48 -1.58
CA ASN A 286 10.91 10.70 -2.92
C ASN A 286 10.59 9.59 -3.91
N SER A 287 9.30 9.31 -4.06
CA SER A 287 8.83 8.44 -5.13
C SER A 287 8.86 9.19 -6.45
N TYR A 288 9.64 8.70 -7.41
CA TYR A 288 9.67 9.17 -8.80
C TYR A 288 8.70 8.34 -9.67
N ALA A 289 8.69 8.61 -10.98
CA ALA A 289 7.86 7.87 -11.92
C ALA A 289 8.25 6.39 -12.04
N GLY A 290 7.32 5.57 -12.56
CA GLY A 290 7.55 4.16 -12.88
C GLY A 290 7.34 3.18 -11.72
N ASN A 291 6.95 3.65 -10.53
CA ASN A 291 6.62 2.77 -9.41
C ASN A 291 5.23 2.15 -9.56
N THR A 292 5.11 0.85 -9.31
CA THR A 292 3.83 0.16 -9.13
C THR A 292 3.66 -0.21 -7.66
N MET A 293 2.66 0.38 -7.00
CA MET A 293 2.36 0.14 -5.58
C MET A 293 0.94 -0.43 -5.44
N ASP A 294 0.84 -1.68 -5.00
CA ASP A 294 -0.43 -2.37 -4.81
C ASP A 294 -0.48 -3.13 -3.48
N LYS A 295 -1.63 -3.10 -2.80
CA LYS A 295 -1.83 -3.69 -1.46
C LYS A 295 -0.81 -3.16 -0.45
N ILE A 296 -0.89 -1.86 -0.19
CA ILE A 296 -0.01 -1.19 0.77
C ILE A 296 -0.75 -1.06 2.09
N TYR A 297 -0.11 -1.46 3.19
CA TYR A 297 -0.66 -1.32 4.54
C TYR A 297 0.23 -0.39 5.36
N ALA A 298 -0.35 0.62 5.99
CA ALA A 298 0.40 1.59 6.79
C ALA A 298 -0.30 1.85 8.13
N TYR A 299 0.44 1.64 9.22
CA TYR A 299 -0.07 1.73 10.59
C TYR A 299 0.79 2.65 11.44
N THR A 300 0.17 3.65 12.07
CA THR A 300 0.86 4.54 13.05
C THR A 300 2.08 5.24 12.44
N CYS A 301 2.04 5.54 11.15
CA CYS A 301 3.13 6.21 10.44
C CYS A 301 2.93 7.74 10.48
N SER A 302 4.02 8.50 10.47
CA SER A 302 3.95 9.97 10.35
C SER A 302 3.28 10.40 9.03
N ALA A 303 3.56 9.68 7.95
CA ALA A 303 2.86 9.80 6.68
C ALA A 303 2.87 8.45 5.96
N VAL A 304 1.83 8.12 5.19
CA VAL A 304 1.92 6.98 4.26
C VAL A 304 2.93 7.33 3.16
N MET A 305 2.85 8.54 2.62
CA MET A 305 3.71 8.98 1.54
C MET A 305 4.23 10.40 1.78
N LYS A 306 5.51 10.61 1.51
CA LYS A 306 6.19 11.89 1.45
C LYS A 306 6.79 12.12 0.07
N THR A 307 6.39 13.19 -0.59
CA THR A 307 6.72 13.43 -1.99
C THR A 307 7.67 14.62 -2.15
N ASP A 308 8.90 14.35 -2.62
CA ASP A 308 9.83 15.38 -3.14
C ASP A 308 10.21 15.13 -4.62
N GLY A 309 9.48 14.27 -5.34
CA GLY A 309 9.79 13.82 -6.71
C GLY A 309 8.91 14.44 -7.82
N THR A 310 9.31 14.24 -9.09
CA THR A 310 8.69 14.84 -10.29
C THR A 310 7.57 14.02 -10.95
N GLY A 311 7.35 12.77 -10.53
CA GLY A 311 6.32 11.89 -11.09
C GLY A 311 5.15 11.71 -10.14
N PRO A 312 3.89 11.59 -10.63
CA PRO A 312 2.74 11.46 -9.75
C PRO A 312 2.67 10.04 -9.15
N PRO A 313 2.89 9.86 -7.84
CA PRO A 313 2.83 8.55 -7.25
C PRO A 313 1.39 8.03 -7.29
N SER A 314 1.23 6.76 -7.68
CA SER A 314 -0.06 6.06 -7.72
C SER A 314 -0.01 4.87 -6.78
N MET A 315 -0.97 4.79 -5.85
CA MET A 315 -1.05 3.70 -4.88
C MET A 315 -2.42 3.05 -4.95
N LYS A 316 -2.42 1.74 -5.18
CA LYS A 316 -3.63 0.93 -5.34
C LYS A 316 -3.85 0.05 -4.11
N ASN A 317 -5.12 -0.11 -3.71
CA ASN A 317 -5.53 -0.93 -2.58
C ASN A 317 -4.77 -0.56 -1.29
N LEU A 318 -4.73 0.74 -0.99
CA LEU A 318 -4.13 1.26 0.25
C LEU A 318 -5.05 0.96 1.44
N TYR A 319 -4.49 0.38 2.48
CA TYR A 319 -5.11 0.27 3.80
C TYR A 319 -4.29 1.09 4.82
N ALA A 320 -4.84 2.16 5.36
CA ALA A 320 -4.13 3.04 6.28
C ALA A 320 -4.93 3.28 7.57
N ARG A 321 -4.29 3.15 8.73
CA ARG A 321 -4.90 3.44 10.05
C ARG A 321 -3.95 4.19 10.97
N ASN A 322 -4.49 5.12 11.74
CA ASN A 322 -3.80 5.88 12.77
C ASN A 322 -2.55 6.62 12.25
N ASN A 323 -2.57 7.05 10.98
CA ASN A 323 -1.46 7.79 10.40
C ASN A 323 -1.70 9.29 10.56
N ALA A 324 -0.66 10.09 10.79
CA ALA A 324 -0.84 11.54 10.91
C ALA A 324 -1.22 12.17 9.56
N TYR A 325 -0.66 11.66 8.45
CA TYR A 325 -1.00 12.07 7.09
C TYR A 325 -1.06 10.86 6.14
N ILE A 326 -1.89 10.94 5.10
CA ILE A 326 -1.81 10.03 3.95
C ILE A 326 -0.72 10.51 2.98
N VAL A 327 -0.72 11.81 2.68
CA VAL A 327 0.32 12.44 1.86
C VAL A 327 0.88 13.65 2.59
N LEU A 328 2.21 13.69 2.70
CA LEU A 328 3.01 14.80 3.18
C LEU A 328 3.76 15.41 1.98
N TRP A 329 3.36 16.61 1.58
CA TRP A 329 4.03 17.35 0.52
C TRP A 329 5.28 18.05 1.08
N ASN A 330 6.39 18.03 0.34
CA ASN A 330 7.57 18.80 0.71
C ASN A 330 7.59 20.16 -0.02
N ASN A 331 8.20 21.17 0.61
CA ASN A 331 8.01 22.60 0.29
C ASN A 331 8.47 23.03 -1.11
N ASN A 332 9.17 22.17 -1.85
CA ASN A 332 9.84 22.55 -3.10
C ASN A 332 9.11 22.10 -4.37
N GLN A 333 7.96 21.42 -4.26
CA GLN A 333 7.24 20.85 -5.42
C GLN A 333 6.06 21.74 -5.84
N VAL A 334 6.02 22.15 -7.12
CA VAL A 334 4.92 22.94 -7.71
C VAL A 334 4.14 22.08 -8.69
N GLY A 335 2.82 22.04 -8.57
CA GLY A 335 1.93 21.30 -9.48
C GLY A 335 1.92 19.79 -9.25
N ALA A 336 2.33 19.30 -8.07
CA ALA A 336 2.47 17.88 -7.83
C ALA A 336 1.12 17.17 -7.67
N VAL A 337 1.02 15.95 -8.20
CA VAL A 337 -0.22 15.16 -8.23
C VAL A 337 0.03 13.79 -7.62
N ALA A 338 -0.92 13.26 -6.84
CA ALA A 338 -0.90 11.86 -6.38
C ALA A 338 -2.25 11.18 -6.66
N TYR A 339 -2.23 9.87 -6.84
CA TYR A 339 -3.42 9.05 -7.09
C TYR A 339 -3.56 7.96 -6.03
N LEU A 340 -4.70 7.95 -5.34
CA LEU A 340 -5.09 6.91 -4.41
C LEU A 340 -6.23 6.10 -5.04
N ILE A 341 -5.98 4.85 -5.39
CA ILE A 341 -6.94 3.95 -6.06
C ILE A 341 -7.39 2.89 -5.07
N ASN A 342 -8.70 2.76 -4.87
CA ASN A 342 -9.29 1.93 -3.82
C ASN A 342 -8.70 2.20 -2.42
N PRO A 343 -8.57 3.46 -1.96
CA PRO A 343 -8.10 3.73 -0.62
C PRO A 343 -9.15 3.33 0.41
N ASP A 344 -8.71 2.58 1.42
CA ASP A 344 -9.39 2.34 2.68
C ASP A 344 -8.57 3.00 3.81
N VAL A 345 -8.99 4.20 4.21
CA VAL A 345 -8.30 5.00 5.24
C VAL A 345 -9.30 5.51 6.26
N ASP A 346 -8.88 5.59 7.52
CA ASP A 346 -9.70 6.13 8.61
C ASP A 346 -9.86 7.66 8.55
N ALA A 347 -8.84 8.37 8.05
CA ALA A 347 -8.90 9.80 7.84
C ALA A 347 -8.14 10.24 6.58
N TYR A 348 -8.74 11.14 5.81
CA TYR A 348 -8.12 11.79 4.64
C TYR A 348 -7.37 13.05 5.08
N LEU A 349 -6.25 12.86 5.76
CA LEU A 349 -5.40 13.96 6.24
C LEU A 349 -4.21 14.16 5.31
N PHE A 350 -3.98 15.40 4.89
CA PHE A 350 -2.87 15.78 4.02
C PHE A 350 -2.11 16.96 4.63
N SER A 351 -0.79 16.95 4.49
CA SER A 351 0.06 18.09 4.85
C SER A 351 0.34 18.89 3.58
N TRP A 352 -0.29 20.07 3.48
CA TRP A 352 -0.18 20.96 2.32
C TRP A 352 1.01 21.92 2.46
N THR A 353 1.68 22.18 1.35
CA THR A 353 2.70 23.23 1.24
C THR A 353 2.13 24.43 0.49
N ALA A 354 2.86 25.56 0.47
CA ALA A 354 2.38 26.79 -0.20
C ALA A 354 2.17 26.64 -1.73
N ASN A 355 2.67 25.55 -2.32
CA ASN A 355 2.57 25.29 -3.75
C ASN A 355 1.30 24.52 -4.11
N ALA A 356 0.77 24.75 -5.30
CA ALA A 356 -0.41 24.03 -5.79
C ALA A 356 -0.12 22.52 -5.94
N SER A 357 -0.78 21.68 -5.14
CA SER A 357 -0.67 20.21 -5.20
C SER A 357 -2.06 19.59 -5.16
N THR A 358 -2.24 18.39 -5.71
CA THR A 358 -3.54 17.70 -5.80
C THR A 358 -3.42 16.20 -5.49
N VAL A 359 -4.36 15.67 -4.72
CA VAL A 359 -4.52 14.22 -4.49
C VAL A 359 -5.86 13.78 -5.06
N TYR A 360 -5.84 12.86 -6.03
CA TYR A 360 -7.04 12.26 -6.59
C TYR A 360 -7.43 11.01 -5.81
N ARG A 361 -8.72 10.93 -5.45
CA ARG A 361 -9.34 9.74 -4.86
C ARG A 361 -10.08 9.00 -5.96
N GLN A 362 -9.72 7.75 -6.20
CA GLN A 362 -10.22 6.94 -7.30
C GLN A 362 -10.67 5.56 -6.82
N TYR A 363 -11.59 4.96 -7.56
CA TYR A 363 -12.09 3.61 -7.32
C TYR A 363 -12.16 2.82 -8.60
N GLU A 364 -11.89 1.53 -8.49
CA GLU A 364 -12.20 0.58 -9.54
C GLU A 364 -13.71 0.38 -9.63
N PHE A 365 -14.20 0.37 -10.86
CA PHE A 365 -15.59 0.13 -11.21
C PHE A 365 -15.65 -1.02 -12.20
N ASP A 366 -16.27 -2.11 -11.75
CA ASP A 366 -16.54 -3.30 -12.54
C ASP A 366 -18.06 -3.40 -12.75
N LEU A 367 -18.48 -3.84 -13.93
CA LEU A 367 -19.89 -4.02 -14.25
C LEU A 367 -20.10 -5.17 -15.22
N VAL A 368 -21.12 -5.98 -14.92
CA VAL A 368 -21.64 -7.01 -15.81
C VAL A 368 -23.08 -6.66 -16.18
N THR A 369 -23.39 -6.65 -17.47
CA THR A 369 -24.72 -6.35 -18.01
C THR A 369 -25.01 -7.19 -19.26
N GLU A 370 -25.99 -6.80 -20.07
CA GLU A 370 -26.31 -7.46 -21.33
C GLU A 370 -25.10 -7.46 -22.29
N PRO A 371 -24.76 -8.60 -22.92
CA PRO A 371 -23.66 -8.68 -23.87
C PRO A 371 -23.75 -7.67 -25.02
N GLY A 372 -22.66 -6.94 -25.25
CA GLY A 372 -22.60 -5.88 -26.26
C GLY A 372 -23.51 -4.69 -25.98
N ALA A 373 -23.90 -4.43 -24.73
CA ALA A 373 -24.54 -3.17 -24.34
C ALA A 373 -23.51 -2.04 -24.23
N THR A 374 -23.95 -0.81 -24.45
CA THR A 374 -23.14 0.39 -24.23
C THR A 374 -23.36 0.89 -22.80
N VAL A 375 -22.26 1.09 -22.08
CA VAL A 375 -22.23 1.52 -20.68
C VAL A 375 -21.54 2.89 -20.62
N VAL A 376 -22.24 3.88 -20.09
CA VAL A 376 -21.75 5.26 -19.96
C VAL A 376 -21.84 5.68 -18.51
N LEU A 377 -20.75 6.21 -17.95
CA LEU A 377 -20.76 6.85 -16.64
C LEU A 377 -20.48 8.35 -16.82
N LYS A 378 -21.30 9.20 -16.18
CA LYS A 378 -21.19 10.66 -16.18
C LYS A 378 -21.04 11.19 -14.76
N ARG A 379 -20.34 12.31 -14.61
CA ARG A 379 -20.29 13.11 -13.37
C ARG A 379 -21.62 13.84 -13.16
N ALA A 380 -21.79 14.42 -11.97
CA ALA A 380 -22.97 15.23 -11.64
C ALA A 380 -23.18 16.43 -12.58
N ASP A 381 -22.10 17.00 -13.15
CA ASP A 381 -22.15 18.09 -14.13
C ASP A 381 -22.46 17.65 -15.57
N GLY A 382 -22.70 16.35 -15.79
CA GLY A 382 -22.98 15.76 -17.09
C GLY A 382 -21.73 15.36 -17.89
N THR A 383 -20.52 15.67 -17.41
CA THR A 383 -19.26 15.28 -18.07
C THR A 383 -19.12 13.77 -18.11
N GLN A 384 -18.88 13.22 -19.30
CA GLN A 384 -18.63 11.79 -19.47
C GLN A 384 -17.30 11.40 -18.81
N VAL A 385 -17.35 10.38 -17.94
CA VAL A 385 -16.18 9.74 -17.32
C VAL A 385 -15.63 8.67 -18.25
N PHE A 386 -16.50 7.76 -18.70
CA PHE A 386 -16.18 6.74 -19.70
C PHE A 386 -17.43 6.36 -20.51
N SER A 387 -17.20 5.77 -21.68
CA SER A 387 -18.21 5.13 -22.51
C SER A 387 -17.57 3.89 -23.15
N VAL A 388 -18.06 2.71 -22.80
CA VAL A 388 -17.49 1.42 -23.22
C VAL A 388 -18.58 0.46 -23.64
N THR A 389 -18.24 -0.50 -24.46
CA THR A 389 -19.14 -1.60 -24.84
C THR A 389 -18.80 -2.82 -23.99
N ALA A 390 -19.82 -3.41 -23.36
CA ALA A 390 -19.70 -4.67 -22.64
C ALA A 390 -19.29 -5.79 -23.59
N ASP A 391 -18.48 -6.72 -23.10
CA ASP A 391 -18.02 -7.87 -23.86
C ASP A 391 -19.21 -8.63 -24.49
N ALA A 392 -19.04 -9.04 -25.75
CA ALA A 392 -20.13 -9.58 -26.56
C ALA A 392 -20.58 -10.99 -26.13
N VAL A 393 -19.82 -11.65 -25.24
CA VAL A 393 -20.13 -13.00 -24.74
C VAL A 393 -20.52 -12.95 -23.27
N THR A 394 -19.68 -12.31 -22.45
CA THR A 394 -19.80 -12.31 -20.99
C THR A 394 -20.60 -11.15 -20.44
N GLY A 395 -20.77 -10.06 -21.20
CA GLY A 395 -21.43 -8.85 -20.72
C GLY A 395 -20.62 -8.02 -19.73
N ALA A 396 -19.37 -8.40 -19.44
CA ALA A 396 -18.48 -7.65 -18.57
C ALA A 396 -17.84 -6.47 -19.30
N ILE A 397 -17.68 -5.34 -18.61
CA ILE A 397 -16.75 -4.29 -19.06
C ILE A 397 -15.36 -4.55 -18.49
N ALA A 398 -14.31 -4.08 -19.17
CA ALA A 398 -12.99 -4.00 -18.56
C ALA A 398 -13.03 -3.06 -17.33
N THR A 399 -12.31 -3.41 -16.26
CA THR A 399 -12.23 -2.57 -15.05
C THR A 399 -11.91 -1.13 -15.39
N GLN A 400 -12.77 -0.20 -14.95
CA GLN A 400 -12.55 1.23 -15.11
C GLN A 400 -11.99 1.81 -13.82
N THR A 401 -11.03 2.74 -13.91
CA THR A 401 -10.58 3.54 -12.76
C THR A 401 -11.28 4.89 -12.80
N VAL A 402 -12.24 5.10 -11.90
CA VAL A 402 -13.07 6.30 -11.83
C VAL A 402 -12.57 7.22 -10.74
N THR A 403 -12.29 8.49 -11.08
CA THR A 403 -12.00 9.52 -10.09
C THR A 403 -13.28 9.96 -9.39
N ARG A 404 -13.40 9.65 -8.10
CA ARG A 404 -14.48 10.15 -7.24
C ARG A 404 -14.40 11.67 -7.09
N GLY A 405 -13.21 12.18 -6.87
CA GLY A 405 -12.95 13.60 -6.62
C GLY A 405 -11.49 13.84 -6.27
N TYR A 406 -11.19 15.02 -5.77
CA TYR A 406 -9.82 15.39 -5.39
C TYR A 406 -9.75 16.27 -4.15
N TYR A 407 -8.56 16.33 -3.57
CA TYR A 407 -8.15 17.25 -2.52
C TYR A 407 -7.02 18.12 -3.07
N ASN A 408 -6.92 19.39 -2.68
CA ASN A 408 -5.85 20.26 -3.16
C ASN A 408 -5.48 21.34 -2.14
N THR A 409 -4.36 22.02 -2.38
CA THR A 409 -3.86 23.09 -1.51
C THR A 409 -4.90 24.18 -1.25
N ALA A 410 -5.71 24.54 -2.24
CA ALA A 410 -6.72 25.60 -2.13
C ALA A 410 -7.91 25.24 -1.22
N ASN A 411 -8.33 23.97 -1.22
CA ASN A 411 -9.50 23.51 -0.47
C ASN A 411 -9.13 22.62 0.74
N GLY A 412 -7.84 22.43 0.99
CA GLY A 412 -7.30 21.61 2.07
C GLY A 412 -7.78 20.15 1.99
N ASN A 413 -8.20 19.62 3.14
CA ASN A 413 -8.65 18.22 3.29
C ASN A 413 -10.13 18.02 2.93
N THR A 414 -10.78 19.01 2.29
CA THR A 414 -12.18 18.92 1.86
C THR A 414 -12.26 18.31 0.47
N LEU A 415 -12.98 17.20 0.34
CA LEU A 415 -13.18 16.54 -0.94
C LEU A 415 -13.94 17.45 -1.91
N GLN A 416 -13.34 17.72 -3.06
CA GLN A 416 -14.01 18.27 -4.23
C GLN A 416 -14.64 17.10 -4.99
N ASP A 417 -15.89 16.78 -4.65
CA ASP A 417 -16.58 15.58 -5.09
C ASP A 417 -17.15 15.77 -6.52
N TYR A 418 -16.98 14.76 -7.38
CA TYR A 418 -17.60 14.70 -8.70
C TYR A 418 -18.91 13.90 -8.71
N GLY A 419 -19.19 13.18 -7.61
CA GLY A 419 -20.42 12.43 -7.42
C GLY A 419 -21.61 13.30 -6.95
N PRO A 420 -22.81 12.71 -6.86
CA PRO A 420 -23.13 11.34 -7.30
C PRO A 420 -23.01 11.21 -8.84
N PHE A 421 -22.61 10.02 -9.28
CA PHE A 421 -22.42 9.70 -10.69
C PHE A 421 -23.73 9.21 -11.31
N ARG A 422 -23.85 9.43 -12.62
CA ARG A 422 -24.96 8.94 -13.44
C ARG A 422 -24.50 7.82 -14.36
N LEU A 423 -25.04 6.63 -14.16
CA LEU A 423 -24.81 5.44 -14.98
C LEU A 423 -25.95 5.30 -16.00
N GLU A 424 -25.61 5.14 -17.27
CA GLU A 424 -26.54 4.83 -18.35
C GLU A 424 -26.12 3.53 -19.04
N ILE A 425 -27.07 2.64 -19.29
CA ILE A 425 -26.83 1.42 -20.06
C ILE A 425 -27.87 1.33 -21.17
N THR A 426 -27.41 1.10 -22.40
CA THR A 426 -28.27 1.03 -23.58
C THR A 426 -27.93 -0.18 -24.43
N LYS A 427 -28.96 -0.85 -24.95
CA LYS A 427 -28.84 -1.97 -25.90
C LYS A 427 -30.05 -1.96 -26.81
N ALA A 428 -29.83 -2.17 -28.12
CA ALA A 428 -30.93 -2.28 -29.07
C ALA A 428 -31.88 -3.43 -28.68
N GLY A 429 -33.19 -3.18 -28.69
CA GLY A 429 -34.22 -4.15 -28.28
C GLY A 429 -34.39 -4.29 -26.76
N LYS A 430 -33.69 -3.50 -25.95
CA LYS A 430 -33.83 -3.45 -24.49
C LYS A 430 -34.24 -2.05 -24.03
N MET A 431 -34.95 -1.96 -22.91
CA MET A 431 -35.19 -0.68 -22.24
C MET A 431 -33.86 -0.10 -21.70
N PRO A 432 -33.60 1.21 -21.85
CA PRO A 432 -32.42 1.83 -21.28
C PRO A 432 -32.49 1.83 -19.75
N TYR A 433 -31.34 1.64 -19.10
CA TYR A 433 -31.20 1.79 -17.65
C TYR A 433 -30.52 3.12 -17.34
N THR A 434 -31.00 3.81 -16.31
CA THR A 434 -30.37 5.02 -15.77
C THR A 434 -30.40 4.98 -14.25
N ASP A 435 -29.24 5.20 -13.63
CA ASP A 435 -29.11 5.44 -12.19
C ASP A 435 -28.37 6.78 -12.00
N THR A 436 -28.90 7.67 -11.16
CA THR A 436 -28.32 8.99 -10.88
C THR A 436 -27.71 9.10 -9.48
N GLY A 437 -27.74 8.03 -8.69
CA GLY A 437 -27.37 8.00 -7.28
C GLY A 437 -26.06 7.27 -6.97
N ILE A 438 -25.23 6.95 -7.97
CA ILE A 438 -24.02 6.16 -7.76
C ILE A 438 -22.98 6.98 -6.97
N VAL A 439 -22.72 6.58 -5.73
CA VAL A 439 -21.63 7.14 -4.91
C VAL A 439 -20.50 6.11 -4.85
N LEU A 440 -19.29 6.52 -5.23
CA LEU A 440 -18.11 5.66 -5.21
C LEU A 440 -17.28 5.93 -3.96
N ASP A 441 -17.42 5.10 -2.93
CA ASP A 441 -16.66 5.17 -1.68
C ASP A 441 -15.74 3.96 -1.44
N ALA A 442 -15.93 2.90 -2.24
CA ALA A 442 -15.11 1.70 -2.31
C ALA A 442 -15.04 1.18 -3.76
N LYS A 443 -14.20 0.16 -3.99
CA LYS A 443 -14.26 -0.63 -5.22
C LYS A 443 -15.70 -1.12 -5.43
N THR A 444 -16.26 -0.86 -6.60
CA THR A 444 -17.67 -1.14 -6.90
C THR A 444 -17.77 -2.20 -7.98
N THR A 445 -18.61 -3.21 -7.76
CA THR A 445 -18.95 -4.24 -8.76
C THR A 445 -20.47 -4.31 -8.89
N LEU A 446 -21.00 -4.02 -10.08
CA LEU A 446 -22.44 -4.04 -10.36
C LEU A 446 -22.82 -5.15 -11.32
N HIS A 447 -24.01 -5.71 -11.12
CA HIS A 447 -24.62 -6.68 -12.02
C HIS A 447 -26.02 -6.16 -12.38
N ILE A 448 -26.20 -5.72 -13.62
CA ILE A 448 -27.44 -5.05 -14.05
C ILE A 448 -27.96 -5.74 -15.30
N ALA A 449 -29.09 -6.44 -15.19
CA ALA A 449 -29.82 -6.97 -16.33
C ALA A 449 -30.75 -5.92 -16.93
N LEU A 450 -30.83 -5.84 -18.26
CA LEU A 450 -31.77 -4.93 -18.93
C LEU A 450 -33.07 -5.65 -19.24
N ARG A 451 -34.18 -4.92 -19.09
CA ARG A 451 -35.51 -5.43 -19.47
C ARG A 451 -35.66 -5.39 -20.99
N ASP A 452 -36.38 -6.35 -21.54
CA ASP A 452 -36.75 -6.32 -22.95
C ASP A 452 -37.57 -5.07 -23.25
N GLN A 453 -37.32 -4.49 -24.41
CA GLN A 453 -38.14 -3.39 -24.90
C GLN A 453 -39.53 -3.96 -25.22
N LEU A 454 -40.55 -3.49 -24.51
CA LEU A 454 -41.92 -3.92 -24.74
C LEU A 454 -42.41 -3.33 -26.06
N SER A 455 -42.49 -4.16 -27.10
CA SER A 455 -43.11 -3.80 -28.39
C SER A 455 -44.51 -4.40 -28.45
N GLY A 456 -45.53 -3.58 -28.19
CA GLY A 456 -46.92 -3.98 -28.36
C GLY A 456 -47.78 -2.80 -28.78
N THR A 457 -48.03 -2.65 -30.08
CA THR A 457 -49.15 -1.82 -30.56
C THR A 457 -50.42 -2.65 -30.43
N ALA A 458 -51.36 -2.24 -29.58
CA ALA A 458 -52.68 -2.87 -29.51
C ALA A 458 -53.42 -2.64 -30.85
N MET A 459 -53.86 -3.71 -31.51
CA MET A 459 -54.76 -3.58 -32.65
C MET A 459 -56.18 -3.25 -32.14
N ALA A 460 -57.01 -2.61 -32.96
CA ALA A 460 -58.37 -2.21 -32.56
C ALA A 460 -59.20 -3.37 -31.97
N GLY A 461 -58.99 -4.60 -32.43
CA GLY A 461 -59.62 -5.82 -31.89
C GLY A 461 -59.10 -6.26 -30.51
N ASP A 462 -57.86 -5.95 -30.15
CA ASP A 462 -57.28 -6.28 -28.84
C ASP A 462 -57.81 -5.33 -27.75
N VAL A 463 -58.03 -4.06 -28.12
CA VAL A 463 -58.69 -3.07 -27.27
C VAL A 463 -60.16 -3.42 -27.06
N ALA A 464 -60.87 -3.85 -28.11
CA ALA A 464 -62.27 -4.28 -28.05
C ALA A 464 -62.48 -5.54 -27.17
N ALA A 465 -61.47 -6.42 -27.07
CA ALA A 465 -61.51 -7.63 -26.25
C ALA A 465 -61.08 -7.41 -24.78
N GLY A 466 -60.81 -6.17 -24.36
CA GLY A 466 -60.39 -5.86 -22.98
C GLY A 466 -59.02 -6.42 -22.58
N LYS A 467 -58.14 -6.70 -23.55
CA LYS A 467 -56.80 -7.23 -23.25
C LYS A 467 -55.96 -6.16 -22.56
N THR A 468 -55.17 -6.59 -21.57
CA THR A 468 -54.22 -5.70 -20.89
C THR A 468 -53.01 -5.47 -21.79
N PHE A 469 -52.64 -4.20 -21.99
CA PHE A 469 -51.41 -3.82 -22.70
C PHE A 469 -50.54 -2.94 -21.81
N TYR A 470 -49.23 -3.02 -22.04
CA TYR A 470 -48.22 -2.25 -21.34
C TYR A 470 -47.86 -1.03 -22.18
N ARG A 471 -47.89 0.16 -21.56
CA ARG A 471 -47.49 1.40 -22.23
C ARG A 471 -46.05 1.71 -21.87
N ASP A 472 -45.12 1.37 -22.76
CA ASP A 472 -43.72 1.79 -22.72
C ASP A 472 -42.90 1.41 -21.44
N ASP A 473 -43.54 0.90 -20.38
CA ASP A 473 -42.96 0.32 -19.18
C ASP A 473 -43.81 -0.86 -18.64
N ALA A 474 -43.22 -1.71 -17.82
CA ALA A 474 -43.87 -2.91 -17.27
C ALA A 474 -44.83 -2.62 -16.11
N ASP A 475 -44.85 -1.38 -15.61
CA ASP A 475 -45.53 -0.99 -14.38
C ASP A 475 -46.83 -0.21 -14.66
N SER A 476 -47.00 0.30 -15.88
CA SER A 476 -48.19 1.00 -16.39
C SER A 476 -49.04 0.06 -17.25
N LYS A 477 -49.96 -0.65 -16.58
CA LYS A 477 -51.02 -1.40 -17.25
C LYS A 477 -52.11 -0.44 -17.70
N LEU A 478 -52.39 -0.40 -19.01
CA LEU A 478 -53.63 0.14 -19.52
C LEU A 478 -54.59 -1.03 -19.80
N SER A 479 -55.73 -1.02 -19.11
CA SER A 479 -56.87 -1.86 -19.44
C SER A 479 -57.82 -1.04 -20.31
N GLY A 480 -58.05 -1.47 -21.55
CA GLY A 480 -59.13 -0.90 -22.36
C GLY A 480 -60.48 -1.26 -21.75
N SER A 481 -61.25 -0.28 -21.28
CA SER A 481 -62.65 -0.46 -20.90
C SER A 481 -63.53 -0.26 -22.14
N TYR A 482 -63.73 -1.33 -22.91
CA TYR A 482 -64.81 -1.41 -23.89
C TYR A 482 -66.06 -1.94 -23.18
N VAL A 483 -67.11 -1.13 -23.07
CA VAL A 483 -68.43 -1.59 -22.63
C VAL A 483 -69.24 -1.82 -23.90
N GLU A 484 -69.44 -3.09 -24.28
CA GLU A 484 -70.55 -3.44 -25.17
C GLU A 484 -71.82 -3.73 -24.35
N PRO A 485 -73.00 -3.34 -24.87
CA PRO A 485 -73.21 -2.64 -26.13
C PRO A 485 -72.85 -1.14 -26.00
N PRO A 486 -72.55 -0.44 -27.12
CA PRO A 486 -72.29 1.00 -27.07
C PRO A 486 -73.44 1.71 -26.33
N PRO A 487 -73.16 2.69 -25.45
CA PRO A 487 -74.22 3.40 -24.77
C PRO A 487 -75.15 4.01 -25.82
N PRO A 488 -76.47 3.81 -25.71
CA PRO A 488 -77.41 4.43 -26.62
C PRO A 488 -77.21 5.94 -26.54
N VAL A 489 -77.27 6.59 -27.71
CA VAL A 489 -77.32 8.05 -27.83
C VAL A 489 -78.40 8.58 -26.87
N LEU A 490 -77.99 9.15 -25.73
CA LEU A 490 -78.89 9.78 -24.77
C LEU A 490 -79.16 11.22 -25.23
N CYS A 491 -80.01 11.34 -26.25
CA CYS A 491 -80.70 12.60 -26.55
C CYS A 491 -82.15 12.43 -26.08
N GLY A 492 -82.44 12.81 -24.84
CA GLY A 492 -83.80 12.83 -24.32
C GLY A 492 -84.03 14.12 -23.54
N ASP A 493 -84.78 15.04 -24.11
CA ASP A 493 -85.31 16.19 -23.37
C ASP A 493 -86.29 15.68 -22.29
N ALA A 494 -86.18 16.22 -21.07
CA ALA A 494 -87.09 15.86 -19.99
C ALA A 494 -88.50 16.44 -20.26
N GLU A 495 -89.54 15.60 -20.21
CA GLU A 495 -90.91 16.09 -20.25
C GLU A 495 -91.23 16.85 -18.93
N PRO A 496 -92.04 17.92 -18.96
CA PRO A 496 -92.38 18.71 -17.77
C PRO A 496 -92.90 17.90 -16.56
N LYS A 497 -93.49 16.72 -16.80
CA LYS A 497 -93.96 15.81 -15.74
C LYS A 497 -92.82 15.13 -14.97
N ASP A 498 -91.70 14.84 -15.61
CA ASP A 498 -90.56 14.15 -15.00
C ASP A 498 -89.74 15.09 -14.09
N VAL A 499 -89.80 16.40 -14.37
CA VAL A 499 -89.27 17.46 -13.51
C VAL A 499 -90.14 17.68 -12.28
N ALA A 500 -91.47 17.57 -12.42
CA ALA A 500 -92.43 17.71 -11.31
C ALA A 500 -92.39 16.53 -10.32
N GLU A 501 -92.02 15.33 -10.77
CA GLU A 501 -91.93 14.10 -9.97
C GLU A 501 -90.55 13.85 -9.32
N GLY A 502 -89.57 14.73 -9.54
CA GLY A 502 -88.24 14.63 -8.92
C GLY A 502 -87.36 13.50 -9.47
N LYS A 503 -87.57 13.07 -10.72
CA LYS A 503 -86.76 12.01 -11.34
C LYS A 503 -85.35 12.49 -11.66
N THR A 504 -84.39 11.56 -11.61
CA THR A 504 -82.98 11.82 -11.88
C THR A 504 -82.67 11.54 -13.35
N PHE A 505 -81.97 12.46 -14.02
CA PHE A 505 -81.53 12.30 -15.41
C PHE A 505 -80.04 12.66 -15.56
N TYR A 506 -79.42 12.12 -16.62
CA TYR A 506 -78.03 12.39 -16.98
C TYR A 506 -78.01 13.41 -18.11
N LYS A 507 -77.17 14.43 -17.99
CA LYS A 507 -77.00 15.45 -19.04
C LYS A 507 -75.60 15.34 -19.61
N ASP A 508 -75.51 14.85 -20.85
CA ASP A 508 -74.33 14.83 -21.73
C ASP A 508 -73.05 14.15 -21.18
N ASP A 509 -73.02 13.79 -19.90
CA ASP A 509 -71.96 13.09 -19.19
C ASP A 509 -72.59 12.06 -18.22
N PRO A 510 -72.28 10.76 -18.35
CA PRO A 510 -72.78 9.72 -17.45
C PRO A 510 -72.31 9.87 -15.99
N ALA A 511 -71.30 10.71 -15.73
CA ALA A 511 -70.85 11.02 -14.37
C ALA A 511 -71.69 12.11 -13.66
N VAL A 512 -72.56 12.84 -14.38
CA VAL A 512 -73.30 14.00 -13.84
C VAL A 512 -74.81 13.71 -13.77
N LYS A 513 -75.34 13.61 -12.55
CA LYS A 513 -76.78 13.45 -12.26
C LYS A 513 -77.44 14.77 -11.90
N LEU A 514 -78.54 15.10 -12.57
CA LEU A 514 -79.42 16.23 -12.23
C LEU A 514 -80.76 15.70 -11.69
N THR A 515 -81.27 16.31 -10.62
CA THR A 515 -82.58 15.98 -10.02
C THR A 515 -83.48 17.20 -10.12
N GLY A 516 -84.68 17.06 -10.70
CA GLY A 516 -85.66 18.16 -10.78
C GLY A 516 -86.15 18.56 -9.38
N SER A 517 -86.10 19.86 -9.05
CA SER A 517 -86.60 20.40 -7.78
C SER A 517 -87.54 21.57 -8.04
N HIS A 518 -88.83 21.38 -7.76
CA HIS A 518 -89.84 22.45 -7.72
C HIS A 518 -89.81 23.08 -6.33
N VAL A 519 -89.33 24.32 -6.20
CA VAL A 519 -89.47 25.10 -4.96
C VAL A 519 -90.25 26.36 -5.29
N ASN A 520 -91.48 26.43 -4.77
CA ASN A 520 -92.30 27.65 -4.78
C ASN A 520 -91.67 28.73 -3.87
N PRO A 521 -91.89 30.01 -4.16
CA PRO A 521 -91.05 31.10 -3.70
C PRO A 521 -91.38 31.51 -2.27
N SER A 522 -90.39 31.87 -1.46
CA SER A 522 -90.61 32.59 -0.21
C SER A 522 -89.46 33.54 0.12
N VAL A 523 -89.79 34.83 -0.02
CA VAL A 523 -89.46 35.96 0.87
C VAL A 523 -87.98 36.26 1.13
N PHE A 524 -87.51 37.35 0.51
CA PHE A 524 -86.31 38.07 0.92
C PHE A 524 -86.56 38.77 2.27
N VAL A 525 -85.65 38.59 3.23
CA VAL A 525 -85.44 39.53 4.33
C VAL A 525 -83.99 40.00 4.24
N ASP A 526 -83.83 41.27 3.91
CA ASP A 526 -82.57 41.98 3.98
C ASP A 526 -82.29 42.38 5.43
N VAL A 527 -81.15 41.98 5.96
CA VAL A 527 -80.57 42.51 7.20
C VAL A 527 -79.07 42.56 7.02
N GLY A 528 -78.56 43.79 6.90
CA GLY A 528 -77.17 44.08 6.58
C GLY A 528 -76.13 43.65 7.62
N SER A 529 -74.88 43.95 7.25
CA SER A 529 -73.66 43.96 8.08
C SER A 529 -73.17 42.63 8.67
N GLY A 530 -72.20 42.04 7.95
CA GLY A 530 -70.98 41.44 8.52
C GLY A 530 -71.11 40.30 9.54
N LYS A 531 -71.20 39.05 9.05
CA LYS A 531 -70.56 37.80 9.53
C LYS A 531 -71.23 36.60 8.84
N PRO A 532 -70.52 35.50 8.52
CA PRO A 532 -71.17 34.30 7.99
C PRO A 532 -71.92 33.59 9.12
N VAL A 533 -73.24 33.50 8.99
CA VAL A 533 -74.07 32.57 9.76
C VAL A 533 -74.28 31.30 8.95
N ILE A 534 -73.94 30.22 9.64
CA ILE A 534 -74.22 28.81 9.40
C ILE A 534 -75.63 28.58 8.85
N ASN A 535 -75.73 27.85 7.74
CA ASN A 535 -76.99 27.24 7.30
C ASN A 535 -76.94 25.72 7.57
N LEU A 536 -77.71 25.31 8.58
CA LEU A 536 -77.98 23.93 8.95
C LEU A 536 -79.33 23.53 8.34
N ASN A 537 -79.31 22.68 7.32
CA ASN A 537 -80.48 21.87 7.01
C ASN A 537 -80.26 20.45 7.55
N ARG A 538 -80.89 20.21 8.70
CA ARG A 538 -81.05 18.88 9.31
C ARG A 538 -82.17 18.11 8.60
N LYS A 539 -81.94 16.81 8.39
CA LYS A 539 -82.87 15.79 8.89
C LYS A 539 -82.15 14.46 9.14
N ASN A 540 -81.86 14.25 10.43
CA ASN A 540 -81.86 12.99 11.21
C ASN A 540 -80.82 11.91 10.84
N ALA A 541 -80.16 11.20 11.75
CA ALA A 541 -80.06 11.23 13.21
C ALA A 541 -78.75 10.48 13.59
N GLU A 542 -78.27 10.75 14.80
CA GLU A 542 -77.11 10.15 15.48
C GLU A 542 -75.76 10.88 15.36
N ASN A 543 -75.53 11.61 16.44
CA ASN A 543 -74.39 12.45 16.80
C ASN A 543 -73.14 11.62 17.11
N GLN A 544 -71.97 12.09 16.68
CA GLN A 544 -70.92 12.63 17.57
C GLN A 544 -69.79 13.23 16.71
N LEU A 545 -69.53 14.53 16.91
CA LEU A 545 -68.39 15.23 16.36
C LEU A 545 -67.54 15.69 17.55
N VAL A 546 -66.39 15.06 17.76
CA VAL A 546 -65.45 15.39 18.84
C VAL A 546 -64.36 16.27 18.25
N PHE A 547 -64.20 17.49 18.77
CA PHE A 547 -62.98 18.29 18.62
C PHE A 547 -62.33 18.39 20.00
N SER A 548 -61.07 17.97 20.12
CA SER A 548 -60.18 18.35 21.21
C SER A 548 -59.12 19.30 20.67
N LEU A 549 -58.88 20.37 21.44
CA LEU A 549 -57.81 21.36 21.27
C LEU A 549 -56.42 20.73 21.32
#